data_AF-A0A0R2PBW3-F1
#
_entry.id   AF-A0A0R2PBW3-F1
#
_cell.length_a   1.000
_cell.length_b   1.000
_cell.length_c   1.000
_cell.angle_alpha   90.00
_cell.angle_beta   90.00
_cell.angle_gamma   90.00
#
_symmetry.space_group_name_H-M   'P 1'
#
loop_
_entity.id
_entity.type
_entity.pdbx_description
1 polymer ?
#
loop_
_entity_poly.entity_id
_entity_poly.type
_entity_poly.pdbx_seq_one_letter_code
_entity_poly.pdbx_strand_id
1 'polypeptide(L)'
;MHMIDHRNLKISFPIEVRCTGRDDIPLSTSTGRESAYIAVHMYKGCDYDEYFTAVEEILLKYEGRPHWGKIHYLDGTQLSSLYPEYQRFIEVRNQLDPEGVFTNDYLRRVLGR
;
A
#
# COMPACT_ATOMS: atom_id res chain seq x y z
N MET A 1 -0.30 1.48 21.34
CA MET A 1 0.35 2.53 22.15
C MET A 1 1.84 2.29 22.31
N HIS A 2 2.30 1.09 22.68
CA HIS A 2 3.74 0.79 22.80
C HIS A 2 4.65 1.35 21.70
N MET A 3 4.34 1.17 20.41
CA MET A 3 5.17 1.72 19.33
C MET A 3 5.25 3.26 19.32
N ILE A 4 4.13 3.95 19.57
CA ILE A 4 4.05 5.42 19.61
C ILE A 4 4.81 5.96 20.82
N ASP A 5 4.58 5.35 21.99
CA ASP A 5 5.19 5.79 23.25
C ASP A 5 6.70 5.55 23.25
N HIS A 6 7.15 4.37 22.81
CA HIS A 6 8.59 4.01 22.77
C HIS A 6 9.38 4.86 21.77
N ARG A 7 8.76 5.30 20.69
CA ARG A 7 9.38 6.15 19.66
C ARG A 7 9.11 7.64 19.85
N ASN A 8 8.41 8.02 20.92
CA ASN A 8 8.03 9.41 21.25
C ASN A 8 7.35 10.15 20.07
N LEU A 9 6.50 9.44 19.33
CA LEU A 9 5.86 9.96 18.12
C LEU A 9 4.72 10.93 18.49
N LYS A 10 4.72 12.11 17.87
CA LYS A 10 3.70 13.14 18.10
C LYS A 10 2.56 13.00 17.10
N ILE A 11 1.59 12.14 17.42
CA ILE A 11 0.43 11.88 16.56
C ILE A 11 -0.70 12.84 16.89
N SER A 12 -1.13 13.64 15.91
CA SER A 12 -2.17 14.67 16.08
C SER A 12 -3.51 14.32 15.41
N PHE A 13 -3.60 13.15 14.78
CA PHE A 13 -4.80 12.70 14.08
C PHE A 13 -5.29 11.33 14.60
N PRO A 14 -6.61 11.08 14.59
CA PRO A 14 -7.15 9.77 14.90
C PRO A 14 -6.75 8.73 13.86
N ILE A 15 -6.73 7.47 14.29
CA ILE A 15 -6.68 6.32 13.39
C ILE A 15 -8.11 6.03 12.94
N GLU A 16 -8.31 5.95 11.63
CA GLU A 16 -9.60 5.62 11.04
C GLU A 16 -9.63 4.14 10.64
N VAL A 17 -10.74 3.47 10.96
CA VAL A 17 -10.95 2.07 10.63
C VAL A 17 -12.24 1.93 9.82
N ARG A 18 -12.16 1.21 8.70
CA ARG A 18 -13.30 0.89 7.85
C ARG A 18 -13.18 -0.52 7.31
N CYS A 19 -14.31 -1.14 6.98
CA CYS A 19 -14.35 -2.49 6.42
C CYS A 19 -15.03 -2.50 5.06
N THR A 20 -14.63 -3.44 4.22
CA THR A 20 -15.26 -3.72 2.92
C THR A 20 -15.34 -5.21 2.67
N GLY A 21 -16.30 -5.60 1.84
CA GLY A 21 -16.36 -6.94 1.28
C GLY A 21 -15.24 -7.20 0.28
N ARG A 22 -15.10 -8.48 -0.07
CA ARG A 22 -14.20 -8.98 -1.12
C ARG A 22 -14.63 -8.51 -2.51
N ASP A 23 -13.65 -8.30 -3.39
CA ASP A 23 -13.85 -8.18 -4.84
C ASP A 23 -12.90 -9.12 -5.63
N ASP A 24 -13.00 -9.07 -6.96
CA ASP A 24 -12.21 -9.82 -7.95
C ASP A 24 -11.39 -8.91 -8.88
N ILE A 25 -11.14 -7.66 -8.49
CA ILE A 25 -10.38 -6.69 -9.30
C ILE A 25 -8.88 -6.94 -9.08
N PRO A 26 -8.05 -7.13 -10.13
CA PRO A 26 -6.67 -7.63 -9.99
C PRO A 26 -5.77 -6.93 -8.95
N LEU A 27 -5.78 -5.60 -8.93
CA LEU A 27 -4.99 -4.80 -7.98
C LEU A 27 -5.84 -4.10 -6.92
N SER A 28 -7.10 -4.49 -6.72
CA SER A 28 -7.84 -3.97 -5.57
C SER A 28 -7.19 -4.45 -4.28
N THR A 29 -7.03 -3.54 -3.32
CA THR A 29 -6.57 -3.91 -1.96
C THR A 29 -7.47 -4.96 -1.30
N SER A 30 -8.71 -5.13 -1.76
CA SER A 30 -9.68 -6.12 -1.27
C SER A 30 -9.85 -7.35 -2.18
N THR A 31 -8.98 -7.51 -3.17
CA THR A 31 -9.05 -8.65 -4.10
C THR A 31 -8.92 -9.97 -3.35
N GLY A 32 -9.88 -10.87 -3.54
CA GLY A 32 -9.87 -12.21 -2.94
C GLY A 32 -10.16 -12.27 -1.44
N ARG A 33 -10.36 -11.15 -0.71
CA ARG A 33 -10.62 -11.18 0.75
C ARG A 33 -11.48 -10.03 1.27
N GLU A 34 -12.30 -10.30 2.28
CA GLU A 34 -12.86 -9.24 3.13
C GLU A 34 -11.72 -8.49 3.79
N SER A 35 -11.83 -7.16 3.86
CA SER A 35 -10.70 -6.32 4.24
C SER A 35 -11.12 -5.26 5.25
N ALA A 36 -10.28 -5.07 6.26
CA ALA A 36 -10.27 -3.88 7.10
C ALA A 36 -9.15 -2.94 6.64
N TYR A 37 -9.45 -1.65 6.56
CA TYR A 37 -8.46 -0.61 6.31
C TYR A 37 -8.17 0.11 7.62
N ILE A 38 -6.89 0.24 7.92
CA ILE A 38 -6.38 1.04 9.03
C ILE A 38 -5.67 2.24 8.40
N ALA A 39 -6.28 3.41 8.51
CA ALA A 39 -5.76 4.65 7.94
C ALA A 39 -5.14 5.51 9.04
N VAL A 40 -3.87 5.88 8.83
CA VAL A 40 -3.13 6.80 9.68
C VAL A 40 -2.85 8.09 8.92
N HIS A 41 -2.78 9.21 9.65
CA HIS A 41 -2.63 10.54 9.09
C HIS A 41 -1.65 11.37 9.91
N MET A 42 -1.00 12.31 9.23
CA MET A 42 -0.14 13.34 9.83
C MET A 42 -0.49 14.69 9.19
N TYR A 43 -0.41 15.77 9.97
CA TYR A 43 -0.61 17.11 9.42
C TYR A 43 0.44 17.41 8.35
N LYS A 44 0.07 18.17 7.32
CA LYS A 44 0.99 18.58 6.26
C LYS A 44 2.18 19.35 6.86
N GLY A 45 3.40 18.93 6.52
CA GLY A 45 4.63 19.56 6.99
C GLY A 45 5.17 18.99 8.31
N CYS A 46 4.46 18.06 8.95
CA CYS A 46 5.04 17.24 10.02
C CYS A 46 5.91 16.14 9.43
N ASP A 47 6.94 15.74 10.17
CA ASP A 47 7.67 14.51 9.88
C ASP A 47 6.73 13.32 10.09
N TYR A 48 6.58 12.50 9.05
CA TYR A 48 5.67 11.36 9.00
C TYR A 48 6.40 10.03 8.79
N ASP A 49 7.69 10.07 8.42
CA ASP A 49 8.36 8.93 7.80
C ASP A 49 8.51 7.76 8.78
N GLU A 50 8.96 8.04 10.00
CA GLU A 50 9.11 7.04 11.05
C GLU A 50 7.76 6.41 11.44
N TYR A 51 6.71 7.22 11.53
CA TYR A 51 5.39 6.74 11.90
C TYR A 51 4.79 5.85 10.80
N PHE A 52 4.89 6.27 9.54
CA PHE A 52 4.33 5.52 8.42
C PHE A 52 5.11 4.22 8.16
N THR A 53 6.43 4.25 8.28
CA THR A 53 7.27 3.04 8.19
C THR A 53 6.92 2.06 9.31
N ALA A 54 6.79 2.53 10.56
CA ALA A 54 6.43 1.66 11.69
C ALA A 54 5.04 1.02 11.53
N VAL A 55 4.08 1.77 10.97
CA VAL A 55 2.74 1.24 10.68
C VAL A 55 2.80 0.22 9.54
N GLU A 56 3.53 0.51 8.46
CA GLU A 56 3.74 -0.41 7.33
C GLU A 56 4.36 -1.74 7.81
N GLU A 57 5.42 -1.70 8.63
CA GLU A 57 6.05 -2.87 9.23
C GLU A 57 5.07 -3.75 10.03
N ILE A 58 4.15 -3.12 10.75
CA ILE A 58 3.12 -3.86 11.51
C ILE A 58 2.12 -4.49 10.55
N LEU A 59 1.61 -3.73 9.58
CA LEU A 59 0.56 -4.20 8.67
C LEU A 59 1.06 -5.31 7.73
N LEU A 60 2.34 -5.29 7.32
CA LEU A 60 2.93 -6.33 6.49
C LEU A 60 2.95 -7.71 7.16
N LYS A 61 3.02 -7.76 8.50
CA LYS A 61 2.91 -9.03 9.26
C LYS A 61 1.53 -9.71 9.12
N TYR A 62 0.54 -8.96 8.65
CA TYR A 62 -0.82 -9.41 8.39
C TYR A 62 -1.15 -9.38 6.89
N GLU A 63 -0.13 -9.45 6.03
CA GLU A 63 -0.29 -9.38 4.57
C GLU A 63 -1.04 -8.11 4.12
N GLY A 64 -0.82 -7.01 4.86
CA GLY A 64 -1.43 -5.71 4.59
C GLY A 64 -1.08 -5.22 3.18
N ARG A 65 -2.09 -4.72 2.47
CA ARG A 65 -1.93 -4.13 1.13
C ARG A 65 -2.01 -2.61 1.25
N PRO A 66 -0.97 -1.87 0.85
CA PRO A 66 -1.01 -0.42 0.92
C PRO A 66 -2.04 0.13 -0.05
N HIS A 67 -2.66 1.25 0.31
CA HIS A 67 -3.56 1.98 -0.57
C HIS A 67 -2.74 2.68 -1.67
N TRP A 68 -3.00 2.40 -2.95
CA TRP A 68 -2.23 2.93 -4.09
C TRP A 68 -2.13 4.46 -4.13
N GLY A 69 -3.16 5.17 -3.66
CA GLY A 69 -3.18 6.63 -3.55
C GLY A 69 -2.57 7.22 -2.27
N LYS A 70 -1.88 6.43 -1.44
CA LYS A 70 -1.23 6.89 -0.20
C LYS A 70 0.26 6.56 -0.20
N ILE A 71 1.01 7.13 0.74
CA ILE A 71 2.43 6.85 0.93
C ILE A 71 2.61 5.39 1.35
N HIS A 72 3.53 4.70 0.68
CA HIS A 72 4.01 3.37 1.01
C HIS A 72 5.38 3.15 0.36
N TYR A 73 6.14 2.20 0.90
CA TYR A 73 7.55 1.98 0.52
C TYR A 73 7.79 0.64 -0.20
N LEU A 74 6.75 -0.19 -0.33
CA LEU A 74 6.84 -1.46 -1.04
C LEU A 74 7.27 -1.31 -2.50
N ASP A 75 8.06 -2.28 -2.96
CA ASP A 75 8.41 -2.50 -4.36
C ASP A 75 7.56 -3.60 -5.03
N GLY A 76 7.78 -3.80 -6.33
CA GLY A 76 7.07 -4.83 -7.10
C GLY A 76 7.31 -6.27 -6.63
N THR A 77 8.45 -6.57 -6.01
CA THR A 77 8.72 -7.91 -5.46
C THR A 77 7.82 -8.17 -4.25
N GLN A 78 7.74 -7.21 -3.34
CA GLN A 78 6.87 -7.29 -2.17
C GLN A 78 5.40 -7.30 -2.58
N LEU A 79 5.00 -6.45 -3.53
CA LEU A 79 3.62 -6.37 -3.99
C LEU A 79 3.18 -7.62 -4.76
N SER A 80 4.05 -8.23 -5.57
CA SER A 80 3.72 -9.46 -6.28
C SER A 80 3.40 -10.63 -5.35
N SER A 81 3.97 -10.64 -4.15
CA SER A 81 3.66 -11.64 -3.12
C SER A 81 2.31 -11.41 -2.42
N LEU A 82 1.79 -10.18 -2.44
CA LEU A 82 0.55 -9.80 -1.74
C LEU A 82 -0.70 -9.87 -2.63
N TYR A 83 -0.53 -9.82 -3.95
CA TYR A 83 -1.61 -9.73 -4.93
C TYR A 83 -1.61 -10.95 -5.86
N PRO A 84 -2.57 -11.88 -5.72
CA PRO A 84 -2.63 -13.09 -6.54
C PRO A 84 -2.66 -12.82 -8.05
N GLU A 85 -3.34 -11.73 -8.45
CA GLU A 85 -3.51 -11.34 -9.86
C GLU A 85 -2.45 -10.32 -10.33
N TYR A 86 -1.39 -10.09 -9.56
CA TYR A 86 -0.35 -9.11 -9.89
C TYR A 86 0.27 -9.39 -11.26
N GLN A 87 0.70 -10.63 -11.49
CA GLN A 87 1.35 -11.01 -12.73
C GLN A 87 0.40 -10.87 -13.93
N ARG A 88 -0.88 -11.25 -13.74
CA ARG A 88 -1.91 -11.10 -14.76
C ARG A 88 -2.12 -9.64 -15.15
N PHE A 89 -2.12 -8.73 -14.17
CA PHE A 89 -2.20 -7.29 -14.43
C PHE A 89 -1.00 -6.79 -15.23
N ILE A 90 0.23 -7.20 -14.87
CA ILE A 90 1.45 -6.82 -15.58
C ILE A 90 1.41 -7.30 -17.04
N GLU A 91 0.96 -8.53 -17.29
CA GLU A 91 0.81 -9.07 -18.65
C GLU A 91 -0.14 -8.22 -19.50
N VAL A 92 -1.34 -7.93 -18.98
CA VAL A 92 -2.34 -7.11 -19.69
C VAL A 92 -1.81 -5.69 -19.92
N ARG A 93 -1.16 -5.09 -18.91
CA ARG A 93 -0.53 -3.77 -19.05
C ARG A 93 0.50 -3.77 -20.18
N ASN A 94 1.39 -4.76 -20.23
CA ASN A 94 2.44 -4.84 -21.24
C ASN A 94 1.88 -5.13 -22.65
N GLN A 95 0.71 -5.74 -22.76
CA GLN A 95 0.01 -5.93 -24.04
C GLN A 95 -0.64 -4.63 -24.54
N LEU A 96 -1.21 -3.83 -23.63
CA LEU A 96 -1.94 -2.61 -23.98
C LEU A 96 -1.04 -1.37 -24.08
N ASP A 97 0.08 -1.36 -23.37
CA ASP A 97 1.08 -0.29 -23.37
C ASP A 97 2.50 -0.87 -23.58
N PRO A 98 2.80 -1.42 -24.77
CA PRO A 98 4.07 -2.10 -25.04
C PRO A 98 5.29 -1.19 -24.91
N GLU A 99 5.12 0.10 -25.23
CA GLU A 99 6.15 1.14 -25.19
C GLU A 99 6.23 1.86 -23.83
N GLY A 100 5.33 1.55 -22.88
CA GLY A 100 5.35 2.12 -21.53
C GLY A 100 5.01 3.61 -21.46
N VAL A 101 4.18 4.12 -22.37
CA VAL A 101 3.79 5.54 -22.45
C VAL A 101 3.14 6.03 -21.15
N PHE A 102 2.44 5.15 -20.44
CA PHE A 102 1.75 5.49 -19.19
C PHE A 102 2.57 5.22 -17.93
N THR A 103 3.88 4.95 -18.06
CA THR A 103 4.75 4.57 -16.95
C THR A 103 5.49 5.78 -16.36
N ASN A 104 5.45 5.92 -15.04
CA ASN A 104 6.20 6.92 -14.28
C ASN A 104 7.12 6.26 -13.22
N ASP A 105 7.89 7.05 -12.47
CA ASP A 105 8.83 6.53 -11.47
C ASP A 105 8.17 5.66 -10.39
N TYR A 106 6.95 6.02 -9.99
CA TYR A 106 6.19 5.24 -9.04
C TYR A 106 5.81 3.87 -9.61
N LEU A 107 5.27 3.84 -10.84
CA LEU A 107 4.89 2.60 -11.52
C LEU A 107 6.12 1.73 -11.82
N ARG A 108 7.27 2.34 -12.14
CA ARG A 108 8.57 1.67 -12.23
C ARG A 108 8.90 0.89 -10.96
N ARG A 109 8.76 1.53 -9.81
CA ARG A 109 9.05 0.92 -8.50
C ARG A 109 8.09 -0.23 -8.18
N VAL A 110 6.79 -0.03 -8.40
CA VAL A 110 5.74 -0.90 -7.84
C VAL A 110 5.19 -1.94 -8.82
N LEU A 111 5.43 -1.77 -10.12
CA LEU A 111 4.97 -2.65 -11.20
C LEU A 111 6.11 -3.11 -12.13
N GLY A 112 7.30 -2.53 -12.00
CA GLY A 112 8.41 -2.75 -12.92
C GLY A 112 8.18 -2.09 -14.30
N ARG A 113 9.26 -2.07 -15.09
CA ARG A 113 9.46 -1.26 -16.31
C ARG A 113 9.35 0.24 -16.08
#